data_AF-A0A0F9SUI7-F1
#
_entry.id   AF-A0A0F9SUI7-F1
#
_cell.length_a   1.000
_cell.length_b   1.000
_cell.length_c   1.000
_cell.angle_alpha   90.00
_cell.angle_beta   90.00
_cell.angle_gamma   90.00
#
_symmetry.space_group_name_H-M   'P 1'
#
loop_
_entity.id
_entity.type
_entity.pdbx_description
1 polymer ?
#
loop_
_entity_poly.entity_id
_entity_poly.type
_entity_poly.pdbx_seq_one_letter_code
_entity_poly.pdbx_strand_id
1 'polypeptide(L)'
;MPFQMVAMIFMSIALFLVSALLAPKPDIEDARPAGLGDFQVPTADETRPVPIMWGTIDIKGPNVIWYGDLSTVKIKKKIKTGMFSSKKITVGYRYFIGVDIVLCYGPIDRLTRLEA
;
A
#
# COMPACT_ATOMS: atom_id res chain seq x y z
N MET A 1 50.26 -7.55 33.70
CA MET A 1 49.10 -6.63 33.65
C MET A 1 48.67 -6.22 32.23
N PRO A 2 49.52 -5.83 31.27
CA PRO A 2 49.05 -5.34 29.95
C PRO A 2 48.65 -6.45 28.96
N PHE A 3 49.34 -7.60 28.96
CA PHE A 3 49.05 -8.73 28.05
C PHE A 3 47.63 -9.30 28.25
N GLN A 4 47.17 -9.40 29.51
CA GLN A 4 45.82 -9.86 29.82
C GLN A 4 44.74 -8.86 29.36
N MET A 5 45.01 -7.55 29.39
CA MET A 5 44.08 -6.55 28.85
C MET A 5 43.96 -6.66 27.32
N VAL A 6 45.08 -6.85 26.60
CA VAL A 6 45.06 -7.04 25.14
C VAL A 6 44.31 -8.31 24.75
N ALA A 7 44.54 -9.41 25.47
CA ALA A 7 43.82 -10.67 25.26
C ALA A 7 42.31 -10.52 25.52
N MET A 8 41.91 -9.80 26.56
CA MET A 8 40.49 -9.53 26.85
C MET A 8 39.83 -8.67 25.77
N ILE A 9 40.54 -7.68 25.22
CA ILE A 9 40.03 -6.83 24.13
C ILE A 9 39.82 -7.64 22.85
N PHE A 10 40.76 -8.51 22.49
CA PHE A 10 40.56 -9.40 21.32
C PHE A 10 39.41 -10.38 21.52
N MET A 11 39.28 -10.93 22.72
CA MET A 11 38.19 -11.86 23.05
C MET A 11 36.83 -11.14 23.03
N SER A 12 36.73 -9.91 23.55
CA SER A 12 35.49 -9.14 23.51
C SER A 12 35.08 -8.74 22.08
N ILE A 13 36.04 -8.39 21.23
CA ILE A 13 35.80 -8.13 19.80
C ILE A 13 35.32 -9.41 19.09
N ALA A 14 35.96 -10.55 19.36
CA ALA A 14 35.55 -11.82 18.78
C ALA A 14 34.12 -12.22 19.20
N LEU A 15 33.81 -12.10 20.50
CA LEU A 15 32.48 -12.40 21.02
C LEU A 15 31.40 -11.46 20.46
N PHE A 16 31.74 -10.18 20.28
CA PHE A 16 30.85 -9.18 19.67
C PHE A 16 30.56 -9.51 18.20
N LEU A 17 31.58 -9.91 17.43
CA LEU A 17 31.41 -10.33 16.03
C LEU A 17 30.56 -11.59 15.92
N VAL A 18 30.79 -12.58 16.79
CA VAL A 18 30.00 -13.82 16.83
C VAL A 18 28.55 -13.51 17.19
N SER A 19 28.31 -12.68 18.20
CA SER A 19 26.97 -12.21 18.59
C SER A 19 26.27 -11.44 17.46
N ALA A 20 26.97 -10.54 16.77
CA ALA A 20 26.44 -9.78 15.64
C ALA A 20 26.12 -10.66 14.41
N LEU A 21 26.83 -11.78 14.24
CA LEU A 21 26.57 -12.74 13.16
C LEU A 21 25.40 -13.69 13.48
N LEU A 22 25.29 -14.11 14.74
CA LEU A 22 24.23 -14.98 15.26
C LEU A 22 22.95 -14.22 15.62
N ALA A 23 22.99 -12.89 15.63
CA ALA A 23 21.83 -12.05 15.90
C ALA A 23 20.65 -12.49 15.01
N PRO A 24 19.52 -12.91 15.61
CA PRO A 24 18.38 -13.41 14.86
C PRO A 24 17.87 -12.31 13.94
N LYS A 25 17.74 -12.64 12.66
CA LYS A 25 17.19 -11.73 11.66
C LYS A 25 15.71 -11.51 12.00
N PRO A 26 15.25 -10.27 12.28
CA PRO A 26 13.84 -10.06 12.57
C PRO A 26 12.96 -10.55 11.42
N ASP A 27 11.95 -11.33 11.76
CA ASP A 27 10.91 -11.76 10.84
C ASP A 27 9.98 -10.58 10.56
N ILE A 28 10.31 -9.84 9.51
CA ILE A 28 9.43 -8.80 9.00
C ILE A 28 8.38 -9.48 8.13
N GLU A 29 7.13 -9.47 8.61
CA GLU A 29 5.98 -9.94 7.85
C GLU A 29 5.75 -9.06 6.62
N ASP A 30 5.46 -9.68 5.48
CA ASP A 30 5.03 -8.97 4.28
C ASP A 30 3.63 -8.40 4.49
N ALA A 31 3.38 -7.19 3.99
CA ALA A 31 2.03 -6.64 3.98
C ALA A 31 1.06 -7.59 3.25
N ARG A 32 -0.12 -7.83 3.82
CA ARG A 32 -1.20 -8.57 3.17
C ARG A 32 -1.91 -7.65 2.17
N PRO A 33 -2.24 -8.12 0.96
CA PRO A 33 -3.03 -7.34 0.03
C PRO A 33 -4.46 -7.21 0.53
N ALA A 34 -5.04 -6.03 0.36
CA ALA A 34 -6.47 -5.81 0.53
C ALA A 34 -7.24 -6.50 -0.61
N GLY A 35 -8.40 -7.08 -0.28
CA GLY A 35 -9.33 -7.64 -1.25
C GLY A 35 -10.29 -6.57 -1.79
N LEU A 36 -11.10 -6.94 -2.79
CA LEU A 36 -12.06 -6.02 -3.41
C LEU A 36 -13.10 -5.49 -2.40
N GLY A 37 -13.48 -6.29 -1.40
CA GLY A 37 -14.44 -5.91 -0.35
C GLY A 37 -13.89 -4.97 0.72
N ASP A 38 -12.58 -4.70 0.74
CA ASP A 38 -11.97 -3.79 1.71
C ASP A 38 -12.08 -2.31 1.26
N PHE A 39 -12.51 -2.06 0.02
CA PHE A 39 -12.67 -0.71 -0.53
C PHE A 39 -14.07 -0.17 -0.26
N GLN A 40 -14.16 1.01 0.37
CA GLN A 40 -15.41 1.74 0.52
C GLN A 40 -15.68 2.54 -0.75
N VAL A 41 -16.54 2.00 -1.61
CA VAL A 41 -17.00 2.64 -2.84
C VAL A 41 -18.39 3.22 -2.58
N PRO A 42 -18.73 4.43 -3.07
CA PRO A 42 -20.07 4.99 -2.92
C PRO A 42 -21.07 4.16 -3.74
N THR A 43 -21.65 3.14 -3.09
CA THR A 43 -22.59 2.21 -3.70
C THR A 43 -23.83 2.92 -4.21
N ALA A 44 -24.27 2.58 -5.42
CA ALA A 44 -25.59 2.93 -5.90
C ALA A 44 -26.66 2.26 -5.02
N ASP A 45 -27.45 3.07 -4.33
CA ASP A 45 -28.67 2.64 -3.65
C ASP A 45 -29.84 2.76 -4.63
N GLU A 46 -30.73 1.76 -4.68
CA GLU A 46 -31.93 1.77 -5.53
C GLU A 46 -32.84 2.98 -5.22
N THR A 47 -32.77 3.52 -4.00
CA THR A 47 -33.53 4.68 -3.57
C THR A 47 -32.93 6.01 -4.04
N ARG A 48 -31.71 6.01 -4.59
CA ARG A 48 -31.03 7.24 -4.97
C ARG A 48 -31.45 7.70 -6.37
N PRO A 49 -32.09 8.88 -6.51
CA PRO A 49 -32.56 9.34 -7.80
C PRO A 49 -31.39 9.63 -8.75
N VAL A 50 -31.57 9.30 -10.03
CA VAL A 50 -30.65 9.71 -11.10
C VAL A 50 -30.93 11.18 -11.41
N PRO A 51 -29.94 12.09 -11.29
CA PRO A 51 -30.18 13.50 -11.50
C PRO A 51 -30.38 13.82 -12.99
N ILE A 52 -31.20 14.83 -13.27
CA ILE A 52 -31.24 15.51 -14.56
C ILE A 52 -30.52 16.83 -14.38
N MET A 53 -29.58 17.13 -15.27
CA MET A 53 -28.69 18.29 -15.15
C MET A 53 -28.90 19.25 -16.30
N TRP A 54 -28.86 20.55 -16.02
CA TRP A 54 -28.92 21.61 -17.02
C TRP A 54 -27.72 22.54 -16.85
N GLY A 55 -26.93 22.68 -17.92
CA GLY A 55 -25.69 23.46 -17.91
C GLY A 55 -24.50 22.70 -17.32
N THR A 56 -23.42 23.44 -17.04
CA THR A 56 -22.18 22.90 -16.47
C THR A 56 -22.28 22.86 -14.94
N ILE A 57 -22.26 21.67 -14.34
CA ILE A 57 -22.37 21.50 -12.89
C ILE A 57 -21.31 20.55 -12.33
N ASP A 58 -20.93 20.77 -11.07
CA ASP A 58 -20.05 19.88 -10.32
C ASP A 58 -20.86 18.80 -9.60
N ILE A 59 -20.57 17.52 -9.87
CA ILE A 59 -21.24 16.38 -9.26
C ILE A 59 -20.45 15.91 -8.05
N LYS A 60 -20.99 16.14 -6.85
CA LYS A 60 -20.38 15.70 -5.58
C LYS A 60 -21.01 14.39 -5.13
N GLY A 61 -20.29 13.29 -5.34
CA GLY A 61 -20.71 11.95 -4.96
C GLY A 61 -21.61 11.29 -6.02
N PRO A 62 -21.03 10.85 -7.15
CA PRO A 62 -21.79 10.17 -8.18
C PRO A 62 -22.19 8.75 -7.77
N ASN A 63 -23.14 8.16 -8.49
CA ASN A 63 -23.62 6.80 -8.21
C ASN A 63 -22.69 5.78 -8.87
N VAL A 64 -21.97 4.98 -8.09
CA VAL A 64 -21.15 3.88 -8.62
C VAL A 64 -22.02 2.64 -8.73
N ILE A 65 -22.29 2.22 -9.96
CA ILE A 65 -23.15 1.05 -10.25
C ILE A 65 -22.35 -0.24 -10.30
N TRP A 66 -21.07 -0.14 -10.62
CA TRP A 66 -20.18 -1.28 -10.68
C TRP A 66 -18.76 -0.87 -10.30
N TYR A 67 -18.09 -1.74 -9.58
CA TYR A 67 -16.66 -1.63 -9.29
C TYR A 67 -16.05 -3.03 -9.32
N GLY A 68 -14.85 -3.14 -9.87
CA GLY A 68 -14.20 -4.43 -10.06
C GLY A 68 -12.85 -4.30 -10.74
N ASP A 69 -12.44 -5.39 -11.40
CA ASP A 69 -11.12 -5.49 -12.07
C ASP A 69 -9.96 -5.08 -11.14
N LEU A 70 -9.96 -5.62 -9.92
CA LEU A 70 -8.93 -5.30 -8.93
C LEU A 70 -7.58 -5.85 -9.39
N SER A 71 -6.67 -4.95 -9.73
CA SER A 71 -5.28 -5.27 -10.01
C SER A 71 -4.37 -4.73 -8.91
N THR A 72 -3.44 -5.57 -8.45
CA THR A 72 -2.56 -5.26 -7.33
C THR A 72 -1.09 -5.35 -7.74
N VAL A 73 -0.34 -4.27 -7.51
CA VAL A 73 1.10 -4.20 -7.81
C VAL A 73 1.89 -4.07 -6.51
N LYS A 74 2.72 -5.08 -6.21
CA LYS A 74 3.54 -5.15 -5.00
C LYS A 74 4.62 -4.06 -5.00
N ILE A 75 4.65 -3.25 -3.94
CA ILE A 75 5.70 -2.27 -3.67
C ILE A 75 6.74 -2.92 -2.77
N LYS A 76 7.91 -3.24 -3.33
CA LYS A 76 9.00 -3.90 -2.60
C LYS A 76 10.05 -2.88 -2.17
N LYS A 77 10.48 -2.93 -0.90
CA LYS A 77 11.59 -2.13 -0.38
C LYS A 77 12.66 -3.04 0.22
N LYS A 78 13.92 -2.67 0.05
CA LYS A 78 15.05 -3.38 0.66
C LYS A 78 15.28 -2.80 2.05
N ILE A 79 15.09 -3.60 3.08
CA ILE A 79 15.38 -3.23 4.48
C ILE A 79 16.63 -4.00 4.93
N LYS A 80 17.51 -3.30 5.67
CA LYS A 80 18.64 -3.94 6.34
C LYS A 80 18.12 -4.67 7.58
N THR A 81 18.31 -5.98 7.61
CA THR A 81 17.86 -6.88 8.68
C THR A 81 18.99 -7.14 9.69
N GLY A 82 20.24 -6.75 9.36
CA GLY A 82 21.38 -6.79 10.26
C GLY A 82 22.60 -6.06 9.68
N MET A 83 23.74 -6.14 10.38
CA MET A 83 24.99 -5.45 10.00
C MET A 83 25.49 -5.84 8.60
N PHE A 84 25.22 -7.08 8.17
CA PHE A 84 25.66 -7.63 6.87
C PHE A 84 24.52 -8.21 6.02
N SER A 85 23.25 -8.12 6.46
CA SER A 85 22.12 -8.79 5.80
C SER A 85 20.99 -7.81 5.48
N SER A 86 20.44 -7.93 4.28
CA SER A 86 19.29 -7.14 3.82
C SER A 86 18.25 -8.01 3.14
N LYS A 87 16.97 -7.80 3.44
CA LYS A 87 15.83 -8.53 2.87
C LYS A 87 14.97 -7.57 2.05
N LYS A 88 14.47 -8.02 0.89
CA LYS A 88 13.42 -7.32 0.14
C LYS A 88 12.08 -7.71 0.76
N ILE A 89 11.36 -6.74 1.31
CA ILE A 89 10.04 -6.94 1.88
C ILE A 89 9.00 -6.17 1.07
N THR A 90 7.77 -6.69 1.04
CA THR A 90 6.63 -5.98 0.43
C THR A 90 6.09 -4.98 1.45
N VAL A 91 6.32 -3.69 1.21
CA VAL A 91 5.92 -2.61 2.12
C VAL A 91 4.47 -2.19 1.89
N GLY A 92 3.93 -2.47 0.72
CA GLY A 92 2.54 -2.17 0.40
C GLY A 92 2.17 -2.60 -1.01
N TYR A 93 0.98 -2.19 -1.44
CA TYR A 93 0.43 -2.48 -2.76
C TYR A 93 -0.10 -1.20 -3.38
N ARG A 94 0.09 -1.08 -4.70
CA ARG A 94 -0.66 -0.12 -5.52
C ARG A 94 -1.87 -0.87 -6.08
N TYR A 95 -3.05 -0.29 -5.90
CA TYR A 95 -4.32 -0.86 -6.34
C TYR A 95 -4.82 -0.11 -7.56
N PHE A 96 -5.35 -0.86 -8.53
CA PHE A 96 -6.09 -0.35 -9.67
C PHE A 96 -7.47 -1.01 -9.66
N ILE A 97 -8.52 -0.21 -9.84
CA ILE A 97 -9.91 -0.65 -9.79
C ILE A 97 -10.63 0.01 -10.96
N GLY A 98 -11.38 -0.79 -11.72
CA GLY A 98 -12.34 -0.30 -12.69
C GLY A 98 -13.63 0.12 -11.99
N VAL A 99 -14.18 1.27 -12.38
CA VAL A 99 -15.43 1.80 -11.82
C VAL A 99 -16.35 2.29 -12.92
N ASP A 100 -17.62 1.94 -12.82
CA ASP A 100 -18.68 2.46 -13.69
C ASP A 100 -19.53 3.43 -12.88
N ILE A 101 -19.58 4.67 -13.35
CA ILE A 101 -20.18 5.79 -12.64
C ILE A 101 -21.34 6.35 -13.46
N VAL A 102 -22.52 6.40 -12.86
CA VAL A 102 -23.69 7.08 -13.44
C VAL A 102 -23.70 8.53 -12.97
N LEU A 103 -23.67 9.44 -13.95
CA LEU A 103 -23.62 10.89 -13.71
C LEU A 103 -25.02 11.51 -13.74
N CYS A 104 -25.74 11.37 -14.86
CA CYS A 104 -27.08 11.92 -15.04
C CYS A 104 -27.90 11.16 -16.08
N TYR A 105 -29.18 11.47 -16.14
CA TYR A 105 -30.07 11.03 -17.20
C TYR A 105 -29.99 11.97 -18.40
N GLY A 106 -29.89 11.40 -19.61
CA GLY A 106 -29.86 12.13 -20.88
C GLY A 106 -28.45 12.32 -21.46
N PRO A 107 -28.36 12.85 -22.69
CA PRO A 107 -27.08 13.10 -23.35
C PRO A 107 -26.32 14.25 -22.67
N ILE A 108 -24.99 14.15 -22.66
CA ILE A 108 -24.09 15.22 -22.21
C ILE A 108 -23.14 15.61 -23.33
N ASP A 109 -22.73 16.88 -23.36
CA ASP A 109 -21.80 17.38 -24.38
C ASP A 109 -20.38 16.86 -24.15
N ARG A 110 -19.89 16.94 -22.90
CA ARG A 110 -18.55 16.47 -22.48
C ARG A 110 -18.38 16.44 -20.97
N LEU A 111 -17.43 15.61 -20.52
CA LEU A 111 -16.81 15.71 -19.20
C LEU A 111 -15.64 16.71 -19.28
N THR A 112 -15.72 17.79 -18.50
CA THR A 112 -14.71 18.87 -18.52
C THR A 112 -13.56 18.59 -17.57
N ARG A 113 -13.84 18.02 -16.39
CA ARG A 113 -12.83 17.75 -15.36
C ARG A 113 -13.25 16.59 -14.46
N LEU A 114 -12.26 15.83 -14.01
CA LEU A 114 -12.37 14.87 -12.91
C LEU A 114 -11.37 15.29 -11.83
N GLU A 115 -11.86 15.53 -10.61
CA GLU A 115 -11.05 15.84 -9.43
C GLU A 115 -11.22 14.71 -8.41
N ALA A 116 -10.12 14.30 -7.77
CA ALA A 116 -10.06 13.21 -6.79
C ALA A 116 -9.68 13.75 -5.41
#